data_AF-A0A9D7KLF4-F1
#
_entry.id   AF-A0A9D7KLF4-F1
#
_cell.length_a   1.000
_cell.length_b   1.000
_cell.length_c   1.000
_cell.angle_alpha   90.00
_cell.angle_beta   90.00
_cell.angle_gamma   90.00
#
_symmetry.space_group_name_H-M   'P 1'
#
loop_
_entity.id
_entity.type
_entity.pdbx_description
1 polymer ?
#
loop_
_entity_poly.entity_id
_entity_poly.type
_entity_poly.pdbx_seq_one_letter_code
_entity_poly.pdbx_strand_id
1 'polypeptide(L)'
;MHCCNDFAFYLAVAQKQGVDFKSLRGTLQNDILKEYIAQKEYIYPPHPIYEDNSDMIEYCTKRSSAMESRLVIGVDYICEAGSTSVQELASTPADGFSYWGLRERGTDIDEFAPGIPPSFNLTSDFFEEIAKFRAARRIYAKECKIGC
;
A
#
# COMPACT_ATOMS: atom_id res chain seq x y z
N MET A 1 -1.24 -5.09 13.00
CA MET A 1 -0.81 -6.30 13.74
C MET A 1 -1.30 -7.61 13.14
N HIS A 2 -2.46 -7.69 12.44
CA HIS A 2 -2.83 -8.91 11.71
C HIS A 2 -1.83 -9.19 10.56
N CYS A 3 -1.64 -8.24 9.64
CA CYS A 3 -0.74 -8.40 8.49
C CYS A 3 0.73 -8.68 8.84
N CYS A 4 1.32 -7.99 9.83
CA CYS A 4 2.72 -8.21 10.20
C CYS A 4 2.96 -9.64 10.74
N ASN A 5 2.04 -10.13 11.58
CA ASN A 5 2.12 -11.47 12.15
C ASN A 5 1.87 -12.53 11.08
N ASP A 6 0.87 -12.34 10.23
CA ASP A 6 0.58 -13.23 9.11
C ASP A 6 1.78 -13.31 8.15
N PHE A 7 2.41 -12.17 7.87
CA PHE A 7 3.61 -12.13 7.04
C PHE A 7 4.81 -12.82 7.70
N ALA A 8 5.01 -12.65 9.02
CA ALA A 8 6.04 -13.38 9.75
C ALA A 8 5.84 -14.90 9.68
N PHE A 9 4.60 -15.38 9.83
CA PHE A 9 4.29 -16.79 9.65
C PHE A 9 4.49 -17.27 8.22
N TYR A 10 4.14 -16.45 7.22
CA TYR A 10 4.41 -16.75 5.81
C TYR A 10 5.91 -16.91 5.54
N LEU A 11 6.75 -16.01 6.06
CA LEU A 11 8.21 -16.11 5.97
C LEU A 11 8.75 -17.34 6.69
N ALA A 12 8.22 -17.69 7.86
CA ALA A 12 8.62 -18.88 8.61
C ALA A 12 8.32 -20.18 7.82
N VAL A 13 7.17 -20.23 7.13
CA VAL A 13 6.84 -21.35 6.24
C VAL A 13 7.79 -21.41 5.05
N ALA A 14 8.07 -20.28 4.39
CA ALA A 14 9.03 -20.20 3.29
C ALA A 14 10.42 -20.69 3.72
N GLN A 15 10.88 -20.28 4.90
CA GLN A 15 12.15 -20.72 5.47
C GLN A 15 12.17 -22.25 5.70
N LYS A 16 11.08 -22.81 6.25
CA LYS A 16 10.95 -24.25 6.47
C LYS A 16 10.95 -25.04 5.15
N GLN A 17 10.45 -24.44 4.07
CA GLN A 17 10.46 -25.02 2.72
C GLN A 17 11.79 -24.79 1.98
N GLY A 18 12.75 -24.07 2.58
CA GLY A 18 14.03 -23.76 1.94
C GLY A 18 13.93 -22.75 0.79
N VAL A 19 12.87 -21.95 0.77
CA VAL A 19 12.64 -20.92 -0.27
C VAL A 19 13.34 -19.62 0.14
N ASP A 20 14.14 -19.06 -0.77
CA ASP A 20 14.75 -17.75 -0.59
C ASP A 20 13.67 -16.67 -0.52
N PHE A 21 13.71 -15.82 0.51
CA PHE A 21 12.78 -14.71 0.69
C PHE A 21 12.78 -13.74 -0.49
N LYS A 22 13.92 -13.60 -1.18
CA LYS A 22 14.01 -12.78 -2.40
C LYS A 22 13.23 -13.34 -3.59
N SER A 23 12.82 -14.61 -3.53
CA SER A 23 12.01 -15.26 -4.57
C SER A 23 10.51 -15.25 -4.27
N LEU A 24 10.11 -14.85 -3.06
CA LEU A 24 8.71 -14.81 -2.66
C LEU A 24 7.97 -13.73 -3.42
N ARG A 25 6.92 -14.15 -4.14
CA ARG A 25 6.01 -13.28 -4.87
C ARG A 25 4.65 -13.27 -4.20
N GLY A 26 4.03 -12.10 -4.13
CA GLY A 26 2.72 -11.93 -3.55
C GLY A 26 2.41 -10.48 -3.23
N THR A 27 1.28 -10.32 -2.57
CA THR A 27 0.68 -9.03 -2.23
C THR A 27 0.20 -9.06 -0.80
N LEU A 28 0.61 -8.09 -0.01
CA LEU A 28 -0.03 -7.80 1.27
C LEU A 28 -0.93 -6.58 1.07
N GLN A 29 -2.17 -6.66 1.55
CA GLN A 29 -3.08 -5.50 1.56
C GLN A 29 -2.43 -4.36 2.34
N ASN A 30 -2.13 -4.62 3.62
CA ASN A 30 -1.30 -3.82 4.52
C ASN A 30 -1.60 -2.31 4.61
N ASP A 31 -2.65 -1.81 4.00
CA ASP A 31 -3.04 -0.41 4.09
C ASP A 31 -3.83 -0.18 5.37
N ILE A 32 -3.15 0.43 6.34
CA ILE A 32 -3.74 0.71 7.64
C ILE A 32 -4.48 2.05 7.69
N LEU A 33 -4.15 2.99 6.81
CA LEU A 33 -4.79 4.30 6.79
C LEU A 33 -6.25 4.15 6.35
N LYS A 34 -6.50 3.35 5.31
CA LYS A 34 -7.87 2.99 4.93
C LYS A 34 -8.64 2.27 6.04
N GLU A 35 -7.99 1.53 6.94
CA GLU A 35 -8.70 0.84 8.03
C GLU A 35 -9.35 1.85 8.97
N TYR A 36 -8.66 2.94 9.29
CA TYR A 36 -9.23 4.01 10.09
C TYR A 36 -10.30 4.79 9.32
N ILE A 37 -10.13 4.96 8.01
CA ILE A 37 -11.06 5.74 7.17
C ILE A 37 -12.36 4.96 6.91
N ALA A 38 -12.27 3.69 6.49
CA ALA A 38 -13.39 2.93 5.93
C ALA A 38 -13.63 1.57 6.61
N GLN A 39 -12.70 0.62 6.52
CA GLN A 39 -12.94 -0.81 6.80
C GLN A 39 -13.00 -1.18 8.30
N LYS A 40 -12.39 -0.38 9.17
CA LYS A 40 -12.45 -0.50 10.64
C LYS A 40 -11.77 -1.74 11.24
N GLU A 41 -10.81 -2.36 10.54
CA GLU A 41 -10.02 -3.48 11.07
C GLU A 41 -8.68 -3.02 11.66
N TYR A 42 -8.75 -2.22 12.72
CA TYR A 42 -7.57 -1.75 13.45
C TYR A 42 -7.60 -2.18 14.92
N ILE A 43 -6.40 -2.39 15.49
CA ILE A 43 -6.23 -2.91 16.86
C ILE A 43 -5.61 -1.87 17.79
N TYR A 44 -4.75 -0.99 17.27
CA TYR A 44 -3.98 0.00 18.04
C TYR A 44 -4.29 1.41 17.54
N PRO A 45 -3.75 2.48 18.17
CA PRO A 45 -3.84 3.83 17.63
C PRO A 45 -3.08 3.99 16.29
N PRO A 46 -3.37 5.04 15.49
CA PRO A 46 -2.80 5.22 14.16
C PRO A 46 -1.27 5.29 14.10
N HIS A 47 -0.63 6.00 15.03
CA HIS A 47 0.81 6.25 14.94
C HIS A 47 1.65 4.98 15.13
N PRO A 48 1.47 4.15 16.18
CA PRO A 48 2.25 2.92 16.33
C PRO A 48 2.15 1.98 15.12
N ILE A 49 0.95 1.83 14.56
CA ILE A 49 0.75 0.89 13.46
C ILE A 49 1.27 1.42 12.11
N TYR A 50 1.32 2.74 11.95
CA TYR A 50 1.98 3.37 10.82
C TYR A 50 3.49 3.08 10.81
N GLU A 51 4.13 3.10 11.99
CA GLU A 51 5.55 2.72 12.14
C GLU A 51 5.77 1.23 11.84
N ASP A 52 4.91 0.34 12.36
CA ASP A 52 4.97 -1.10 12.04
C ASP A 52 4.89 -1.37 10.53
N ASN A 53 4.01 -0.65 9.83
CA ASN A 53 3.88 -0.74 8.38
C ASN A 53 5.11 -0.20 7.66
N SER A 54 5.67 0.91 8.14
CA SER A 54 6.90 1.50 7.63
C SER A 54 8.06 0.50 7.70
N ASP A 55 8.22 -0.17 8.85
CA ASP A 55 9.22 -1.24 9.04
C ASP A 55 9.03 -2.40 8.07
N MET A 56 7.78 -2.78 7.80
CA MET A 56 7.46 -3.86 6.86
C MET A 56 7.80 -3.49 5.42
N ILE A 57 7.47 -2.27 4.98
CA ILE A 57 7.82 -1.77 3.65
C ILE A 57 9.34 -1.78 3.49
N GLU A 58 10.09 -1.31 4.49
CA GLU A 58 11.56 -1.35 4.47
C GLU A 58 12.10 -2.78 4.42
N TYR A 59 11.54 -3.68 5.23
CA TYR A 59 11.94 -5.09 5.25
C TYR A 59 11.74 -5.74 3.88
N CYS A 60 10.55 -5.59 3.29
CA CYS A 60 10.22 -6.16 1.99
C CYS A 60 11.07 -5.53 0.87
N THR A 61 11.38 -4.24 0.96
CA THR A 61 12.26 -3.56 0.00
C THR A 61 13.67 -4.13 0.03
N LYS A 62 14.21 -4.40 1.23
CA LYS A 62 15.61 -4.86 1.40
C LYS A 62 15.80 -6.38 1.31
N ARG A 63 14.81 -7.18 1.71
CA ARG A 63 14.96 -8.64 1.92
C ARG A 63 14.01 -9.52 1.11
N SER A 64 12.85 -9.01 0.73
CA SER A 64 11.82 -9.76 -0.02
C SER A 64 11.45 -9.01 -1.29
N SER A 65 12.45 -8.63 -2.08
CA SER A 65 12.31 -7.69 -3.19
C SER A 65 11.36 -8.17 -4.30
N ALA A 66 11.11 -9.48 -4.43
CA ALA A 66 10.15 -10.04 -5.39
C ALA A 66 8.68 -9.97 -4.93
N MET A 67 8.39 -9.50 -3.70
CA MET A 67 7.02 -9.17 -3.33
C MET A 67 6.57 -7.96 -4.14
N GLU A 68 5.71 -8.22 -5.12
CA GLU A 68 5.14 -7.28 -6.09
C GLU A 68 4.42 -6.11 -5.40
N SER A 69 3.78 -6.35 -4.24
CA SER A 69 3.18 -5.28 -3.45
C SER A 69 3.40 -5.47 -1.95
N ARG A 70 4.14 -4.52 -1.40
CA ARG A 70 4.49 -4.40 0.02
C ARG A 70 3.36 -3.70 0.80
N LEU A 71 2.53 -2.98 0.05
CA LEU A 71 1.36 -2.24 0.49
C LEU A 71 0.44 -2.04 -0.72
N VAL A 72 -0.85 -2.36 -0.63
CA VAL A 72 -1.84 -1.99 -1.63
C VAL A 72 -2.72 -0.90 -1.04
N ILE A 73 -2.60 0.31 -1.57
CA ILE A 73 -3.32 1.48 -1.05
C ILE A 73 -4.72 1.59 -1.63
N GLY A 74 -5.67 2.00 -0.79
CA GLY A 74 -7.02 2.39 -1.20
C GLY A 74 -7.94 1.26 -1.60
N VAL A 75 -7.69 0.03 -1.10
CA VAL A 75 -8.54 -1.14 -1.37
C VAL A 75 -10.03 -0.76 -1.27
N ASP A 76 -10.80 -1.19 -2.29
CA ASP A 76 -12.22 -0.95 -2.64
C ASP A 76 -13.17 -0.42 -1.55
N TYR A 77 -12.96 -0.80 -0.31
CA TYR A 77 -13.60 -0.33 0.92
C TYR A 77 -13.82 1.19 1.02
N ILE A 78 -12.94 2.05 0.52
CA ILE A 78 -13.17 3.50 0.58
C ILE A 78 -14.42 3.88 -0.23
N CYS A 79 -14.61 3.29 -1.40
CA CYS A 79 -15.82 3.44 -2.20
C CYS A 79 -17.01 2.74 -1.53
N GLU A 80 -16.81 1.52 -1.00
CA GLU A 80 -17.90 0.76 -0.37
C GLU A 80 -18.44 1.43 0.91
N ALA A 81 -17.60 2.21 1.59
CA ALA A 81 -18.01 3.06 2.71
C ALA A 81 -18.84 4.28 2.29
N GLY A 82 -19.11 4.45 0.98
CA GLY A 82 -19.98 5.49 0.43
C GLY A 82 -19.25 6.75 -0.05
N SER A 83 -17.95 6.66 -0.35
CA SER A 83 -17.23 7.79 -0.94
C SER A 83 -17.59 8.01 -2.41
N THR A 84 -17.37 9.24 -2.89
CA THR A 84 -17.46 9.56 -4.32
C THR A 84 -16.16 9.17 -5.04
N SER A 85 -16.21 9.01 -6.37
CA SER A 85 -15.02 8.70 -7.18
C SER A 85 -13.90 9.74 -7.03
N VAL A 86 -14.24 11.01 -6.74
CA VAL A 86 -13.27 12.07 -6.43
C VAL A 86 -12.65 11.89 -5.04
N GLN A 87 -13.44 11.50 -4.04
CA GLN A 87 -12.93 11.26 -2.69
C GLN A 87 -11.98 10.06 -2.67
N GLU A 88 -12.36 8.96 -3.31
CA GLU A 88 -11.51 7.78 -3.48
C GLU A 88 -10.21 8.13 -4.23
N LEU A 89 -10.30 8.89 -5.33
CA LEU A 89 -9.14 9.36 -6.09
C LEU A 89 -8.19 10.24 -5.26
N ALA A 90 -8.72 11.00 -4.30
CA ALA A 90 -7.92 11.87 -3.45
C ALA A 90 -7.26 11.10 -2.30
N SER A 91 -8.02 10.26 -1.59
CA SER A 91 -7.51 9.54 -0.41
C SER A 91 -6.55 8.43 -0.77
N THR A 92 -6.85 7.62 -1.80
CA THR A 92 -6.06 6.42 -2.12
C THR A 92 -4.59 6.76 -2.41
N PRO A 93 -4.25 7.71 -3.31
CA PRO A 93 -2.85 8.09 -3.51
C PRO A 93 -2.26 8.79 -2.29
N ALA A 94 -3.05 9.62 -1.58
CA ALA A 94 -2.56 10.34 -0.39
C ALA A 94 -2.06 9.37 0.71
N ASP A 95 -2.75 8.24 0.90
CA ASP A 95 -2.32 7.19 1.83
C ASP A 95 -0.99 6.54 1.39
N GLY A 96 -0.74 6.39 0.09
CA GLY A 96 0.57 5.96 -0.40
C GLY A 96 1.65 7.01 -0.21
N PHE A 97 1.29 8.27 -0.43
CA PHE A 97 2.20 9.40 -0.39
C PHE A 97 2.71 9.70 1.02
N SER A 98 1.96 9.34 2.07
CA SER A 98 2.46 9.48 3.44
C SER A 98 3.75 8.68 3.66
N TYR A 99 3.92 7.54 2.99
CA TYR A 99 5.09 6.69 3.11
C TYR A 99 6.35 7.24 2.42
N TRP A 100 6.27 8.36 1.68
CA TRP A 100 7.48 9.04 1.18
C TRP A 100 8.42 9.54 2.27
N GLY A 101 7.93 9.70 3.50
CA GLY A 101 8.78 9.96 4.67
C GLY A 101 9.83 8.88 4.94
N LEU A 102 9.67 7.65 4.42
CA LEU A 102 10.66 6.58 4.54
C LEU A 102 12.05 6.96 3.97
N ARG A 103 12.13 7.95 3.08
CA ARG A 103 13.40 8.50 2.61
C ARG A 103 14.27 9.04 3.75
N GLU A 104 13.64 9.61 4.78
CA GLU A 104 14.33 10.15 5.96
C GLU A 104 14.92 9.04 6.83
N ARG A 105 14.38 7.82 6.70
CA ARG A 105 14.89 6.58 7.31
C ARG A 105 15.91 5.86 6.42
N GLY A 106 16.26 6.44 5.25
CA GLY A 106 17.29 5.94 4.34
C GLY A 106 16.82 4.88 3.35
N THR A 107 15.52 4.81 3.06
CA THR A 107 14.97 3.95 2.00
C THR A 107 14.48 4.84 0.86
N ASP A 108 15.13 4.77 -0.30
CA ASP A 108 14.82 5.64 -1.45
C ASP A 108 13.42 5.34 -1.99
N ILE A 109 12.70 6.38 -2.40
CA ILE A 109 11.38 6.30 -3.01
C ILE A 109 11.39 5.36 -4.20
N ASP A 110 12.43 5.41 -5.03
CA ASP A 110 12.55 4.57 -6.22
C ASP A 110 12.68 3.08 -5.89
N GLU A 111 13.15 2.73 -4.68
CA GLU A 111 13.26 1.33 -4.25
C GLU A 111 11.90 0.75 -3.82
N PHE A 112 11.07 1.55 -3.16
CA PHE A 112 9.84 1.05 -2.55
C PHE A 112 8.56 1.38 -3.32
N ALA A 113 8.47 2.54 -3.98
CA ALA A 113 7.26 3.02 -4.65
C ALA A 113 6.71 2.07 -5.73
N PRO A 114 7.54 1.37 -6.55
CA PRO A 114 7.02 0.37 -7.49
C PRO A 114 6.23 -0.76 -6.83
N GLY A 115 6.49 -1.03 -5.55
CA GLY A 115 5.79 -2.03 -4.74
C GLY A 115 4.58 -1.50 -3.96
N ILE A 116 4.09 -0.28 -4.27
CA ILE A 116 2.91 0.32 -3.66
C ILE A 116 1.86 0.67 -4.74
N PRO A 117 1.19 -0.32 -5.34
CA PRO A 117 0.15 -0.06 -6.33
C PRO A 117 -1.14 0.43 -5.67
N PRO A 118 -1.83 1.41 -6.27
CA PRO A 118 -3.18 1.76 -5.87
C PRO A 118 -4.20 0.74 -6.37
N SER A 119 -5.17 0.41 -5.52
CA SER A 119 -6.39 -0.30 -5.86
C SER A 119 -7.56 0.68 -5.85
N PHE A 120 -8.47 0.54 -6.80
CA PHE A 120 -9.67 1.37 -6.87
C PHE A 120 -10.87 0.47 -7.18
N ASN A 121 -12.03 0.85 -6.66
CA ASN A 121 -13.29 0.25 -7.01
C ASN A 121 -13.75 0.69 -8.42
N LEU A 122 -14.70 -0.04 -8.99
CA LEU A 122 -15.38 0.29 -10.25
C LEU A 122 -16.86 0.50 -9.97
N THR A 123 -17.32 1.73 -10.15
CA THR A 123 -18.73 2.07 -10.02
C THR A 123 -19.44 2.03 -11.38
N SER A 124 -20.75 2.27 -11.37
CA SER A 124 -21.59 2.25 -12.58
C SER A 124 -21.40 3.46 -13.50
N ASP A 125 -20.75 4.54 -13.06
CA ASP A 125 -20.47 5.69 -13.92
C ASP A 125 -19.28 5.41 -14.85
N PHE A 126 -19.58 4.82 -16.00
CA PHE A 126 -18.58 4.35 -16.96
C PHE A 126 -17.55 5.41 -17.37
N PHE A 127 -17.97 6.66 -17.60
CA PHE A 127 -17.05 7.71 -18.07
C PHE A 127 -16.25 8.33 -16.94
N GLU A 128 -16.88 8.52 -15.77
CA GLU A 128 -16.18 9.01 -14.58
C GLU A 128 -15.08 8.03 -14.15
N GLU A 129 -15.36 6.73 -14.17
CA GLU A 129 -14.37 5.70 -13.81
C GLU A 129 -13.17 5.70 -14.77
N ILE A 130 -13.39 5.80 -16.09
CA ILE A 130 -12.30 5.96 -17.08
C ILE A 130 -11.48 7.22 -16.78
N ALA A 131 -12.14 8.34 -16.47
CA ALA A 131 -11.46 9.58 -16.12
C ALA A 131 -10.63 9.42 -14.83
N LYS A 132 -11.18 8.75 -13.81
CA LYS A 132 -10.54 8.45 -12.52
C LYS A 132 -9.22 7.73 -12.72
N PHE A 133 -9.20 6.61 -13.44
CA PHE A 133 -7.96 5.85 -13.65
C PHE A 133 -6.90 6.64 -14.43
N ARG A 134 -7.33 7.44 -15.42
CA ARG A 134 -6.41 8.29 -16.19
C ARG A 134 -5.83 9.41 -15.33
N ALA A 135 -6.66 10.00 -14.48
CA ALA A 135 -6.25 11.03 -13.53
C ALA A 135 -5.30 10.46 -12.47
N ALA A 136 -5.63 9.30 -11.87
CA ALA A 136 -4.81 8.62 -10.87
C ALA A 136 -3.39 8.40 -11.35
N ARG A 137 -3.20 7.80 -12.53
CA ARG A 137 -1.86 7.56 -13.10
C ARG A 137 -1.08 8.86 -13.31
N ARG A 138 -1.75 9.93 -13.73
CA ARG A 138 -1.11 11.24 -13.96
C ARG A 138 -0.72 11.92 -12.64
N ILE A 139 -1.55 11.82 -11.61
CA ILE A 139 -1.27 12.37 -10.27
C ILE A 139 -0.09 11.60 -9.68
N TYR A 140 -0.18 10.28 -9.61
CA TYR A 140 0.88 9.42 -9.08
C TYR A 140 2.24 9.69 -9.75
N ALA A 141 2.28 9.71 -11.10
CA ALA A 141 3.53 9.98 -11.83
C ALA A 141 4.08 11.40 -11.62
N LYS A 142 3.24 12.39 -11.34
CA LYS A 142 3.70 13.75 -11.03
C LYS A 142 4.30 13.82 -9.63
N GLU A 143 3.61 13.25 -8.65
CA GLU A 143 4.04 13.30 -7.26
C GLU A 143 5.32 12.47 -7.04
N CYS A 144 5.45 11.29 -7.67
CA CYS A 144 6.73 10.56 -7.66
C CYS A 144 7.90 11.39 -8.22
N LYS A 145 7.68 12.22 -9.25
CA LYS A 145 8.73 13.09 -9.81
C LYS A 145 9.09 14.27 -8.93
N ILE A 146 8.18 14.74 -8.08
CA ILE A 146 8.38 15.87 -7.18
C ILE A 146 8.94 15.38 -5.83
N GLY A 147 8.58 14.16 -5.42
CA GLY A 147 9.05 13.51 -4.21
C GLY A 147 10.50 12.99 -4.29
N CYS A 148 10.96 12.61 -5.49
CA CYS A 148 12.37 12.31 -5.81
C CYS A 148 13.27 13.55 -5.75
#